data_AF-A0A524PTZ4-F1
#
_entry.id   AF-A0A524PTZ4-F1
#
_cell.length_a   1.000
_cell.length_b   1.000
_cell.length_c   1.000
_cell.angle_alpha   90.00
_cell.angle_beta   90.00
_cell.angle_gamma   90.00
#
_symmetry.space_group_name_H-M   'P 1'
#
loop_
_entity.id
_entity.type
_entity.pdbx_description
1 polymer ?
#
loop_
_entity_poly.entity_id
_entity_poly.type
_entity_poly.pdbx_seq_one_letter_code
_entity_poly.pdbx_strand_id
1 'polypeptide(L)'
;MGGVYIDKRYKNFIISLTNYVSYGNKWGKVGIDVEFYLKGGEPSMFMGEYHPTLDEKGRIAIQIRLRRAFGENAVINRLVLTYGFDTCIMAFREEEWGRFVSEKLVPLPQSNPTNRNWVRHLMGGAREQELDRQGRIIIPASHLEFAGIRNEVTILGLNDRIEIWATDNYERYRPDQDSLNALAGDLGI
;
A
#
# COMPACT_ATOMS: atom_id res chain seq x y z
N MET A 1 6.54 -8.72 -34.68
CA MET A 1 6.92 -7.70 -33.68
C MET A 1 5.94 -6.53 -33.81
N GLY A 2 4.86 -6.54 -33.03
CA GLY A 2 3.90 -5.42 -33.01
C GLY A 2 4.34 -4.41 -31.97
N GLY A 3 4.78 -3.23 -32.41
CA GLY A 3 5.09 -2.13 -31.49
C GLY A 3 3.80 -1.58 -30.91
N VAL A 4 3.73 -1.49 -29.58
CA VAL A 4 2.65 -0.77 -28.89
C VAL A 4 2.84 0.73 -29.17
N TYR A 5 1.85 1.36 -29.79
CA TYR A 5 1.87 2.78 -30.11
C TYR A 5 1.39 3.58 -28.90
N ILE A 6 2.29 4.29 -28.23
CA ILE A 6 1.95 5.19 -27.12
C ILE A 6 1.60 6.57 -27.69
N ASP A 7 0.33 6.96 -27.61
CA ASP A 7 -0.16 8.27 -28.03
C ASP A 7 0.62 9.39 -27.30
N LYS A 8 1.07 10.39 -28.05
CA LYS A 8 1.88 11.52 -27.58
C LYS A 8 1.25 12.27 -26.39
N ARG A 9 -0.08 12.19 -26.21
CA ARG A 9 -0.78 12.79 -25.07
C ARG A 9 -0.44 12.12 -23.73
N TYR A 10 -0.13 10.82 -23.72
CA TYR A 10 0.24 10.10 -22.49
C TYR A 10 1.72 10.20 -22.15
N LYS A 11 2.58 10.69 -23.06
CA LYS A 11 4.02 10.83 -22.80
C LYS A 11 4.33 11.73 -21.60
N ASN A 12 3.58 12.81 -21.42
CA ASN A 12 3.81 13.73 -20.31
C ASN A 12 3.31 13.17 -18.97
N PHE A 13 2.21 12.39 -18.97
CA PHE A 13 1.72 11.67 -17.80
C PHE A 13 2.68 10.55 -17.35
N ILE A 14 3.30 9.85 -18.31
CA ILE A 14 4.30 8.80 -18.06
C ILE A 14 5.57 9.35 -17.40
N ILE A 15 6.06 10.50 -17.84
CA ILE A 15 7.25 11.15 -17.27
C ILE A 15 7.01 11.58 -15.81
N SER A 16 5.78 11.96 -15.47
CA SER A 16 5.40 12.41 -14.12
C SER A 16 5.44 11.33 -13.03
N LEU A 17 5.42 10.04 -13.40
CA LEU A 17 5.29 8.93 -12.44
C LEU A 17 6.61 8.20 -12.16
N THR A 18 7.69 8.58 -12.84
CA THR A 18 9.02 7.95 -12.67
C THR A 18 9.98 8.93 -11.98
N ASN A 19 10.14 8.81 -10.65
CA ASN A 19 11.24 9.50 -9.96
C ASN A 19 12.45 8.55 -9.81
N TYR A 20 13.65 9.10 -9.76
CA TYR A 20 14.88 8.36 -9.43
C TYR A 20 15.42 8.91 -8.12
N VAL A 21 15.79 8.04 -7.18
CA VAL A 21 16.44 8.40 -5.92
C VAL A 21 17.81 7.75 -5.86
N SER A 22 18.82 8.50 -5.41
CA SER A 22 20.18 8.01 -5.22
C SER A 22 20.37 7.52 -3.78
N TYR A 23 20.96 6.32 -3.61
CA TYR A 23 21.39 5.81 -2.31
C TYR A 23 22.79 5.21 -2.43
N GLY A 24 23.80 5.93 -1.93
CA GLY A 24 25.20 5.63 -2.23
C GLY A 24 25.45 5.69 -3.74
N ASN A 25 26.57 5.16 -4.24
CA ASN A 25 26.91 5.19 -5.68
C ASN A 25 26.00 4.29 -6.56
N LYS A 26 24.74 4.07 -6.18
CA LYS A 26 23.72 3.29 -6.88
C LYS A 26 22.47 4.15 -7.11
N TRP A 27 21.96 4.10 -8.33
CA TRP A 27 20.71 4.73 -8.74
C TRP A 27 19.57 3.72 -8.61
N GLY A 28 18.50 4.08 -7.90
CA GLY A 28 17.27 3.29 -7.82
C GLY A 28 16.11 4.04 -8.49
N LYS A 29 15.30 3.32 -9.30
CA LYS A 29 13.99 3.82 -9.75
C LYS A 29 13.05 3.84 -8.54
N VAL A 30 12.46 4.99 -8.24
CA VAL A 30 11.39 5.16 -7.25
C VAL A 30 10.21 5.76 -8.00
N GLY A 31 9.42 4.91 -8.67
CA GLY A 31 8.28 5.34 -9.45
C GLY A 31 7.71 4.21 -10.31
N ILE A 32 6.51 4.44 -10.85
CA ILE A 32 5.85 3.51 -11.77
C ILE A 32 6.64 3.52 -13.08
N ASP A 33 7.33 2.44 -13.41
CA ASP A 33 7.93 2.29 -14.74
C ASP A 33 6.82 2.03 -15.77
N VAL A 34 6.11 3.07 -16.16
CA VAL A 34 4.92 2.95 -17.02
C VAL A 34 5.27 2.28 -18.35
N GLU A 35 6.50 2.44 -18.85
CA GLU A 35 6.95 1.78 -20.07
C GLU A 35 7.07 0.25 -19.88
N PHE A 36 7.57 -0.21 -18.73
CA PHE A 36 7.58 -1.63 -18.36
C PHE A 36 6.16 -2.21 -18.24
N TYR A 37 5.26 -1.49 -17.57
CA TYR A 37 3.85 -1.89 -17.44
C TYR A 37 3.15 -1.99 -18.80
N LEU A 38 3.32 -1.00 -19.68
CA LEU A 38 2.73 -0.99 -21.02
C LEU A 38 3.29 -2.10 -21.93
N LYS A 39 4.49 -2.61 -21.62
CA LYS A 39 5.11 -3.76 -22.29
C LYS A 39 4.68 -5.11 -21.71
N GLY A 40 3.70 -5.13 -20.79
CA GLY A 40 3.21 -6.34 -20.15
C GLY A 40 4.09 -6.83 -18.99
N GLY A 41 4.98 -5.97 -18.48
CA GLY A 41 5.68 -6.23 -17.23
C GLY A 41 4.69 -6.26 -16.06
N GLU A 42 4.85 -7.24 -15.17
CA GLU A 42 4.05 -7.33 -13.96
C GLU A 42 4.26 -6.08 -13.08
N PRO A 43 3.20 -5.54 -12.46
CA PRO A 43 3.35 -4.43 -11.55
C PRO A 43 4.44 -4.65 -10.50
N SER A 44 5.17 -3.61 -10.15
CA SER A 44 6.11 -3.56 -9.03
C SER A 44 5.56 -2.69 -7.88
N MET A 45 4.27 -2.85 -7.58
CA MET A 45 3.57 -2.12 -6.52
C MET A 45 2.22 -2.74 -6.17
N PHE A 46 1.73 -2.47 -4.97
CA PHE A 46 0.36 -2.80 -4.59
C PHE A 46 -0.65 -1.90 -5.30
N MET A 47 -1.70 -2.49 -5.87
CA MET A 47 -2.78 -1.74 -6.50
C MET A 47 -4.10 -2.52 -6.44
N GLY A 48 -5.19 -1.77 -6.43
CA GLY A 48 -6.56 -2.26 -6.56
C GLY A 48 -7.31 -2.32 -5.23
N GLU A 49 -8.61 -2.56 -5.34
CA GLU A 49 -9.52 -2.73 -4.22
C GLU A 49 -10.03 -4.18 -4.21
N TYR A 50 -10.08 -4.80 -3.04
CA TYR A 50 -10.48 -6.19 -2.87
C TYR A 50 -11.34 -6.38 -1.62
N HIS A 51 -12.28 -7.32 -1.65
CA HIS A 51 -13.24 -7.53 -0.56
C HIS A 51 -13.18 -8.97 -0.03
N PRO A 52 -12.14 -9.33 0.75
CA PRO A 52 -12.17 -10.58 1.51
C PRO A 52 -13.08 -10.47 2.73
N THR A 53 -13.29 -11.58 3.42
CA THR A 53 -13.96 -11.61 4.72
C THR A 53 -12.98 -12.01 5.82
N LEU A 54 -13.27 -11.58 7.05
CA LEU A 54 -12.59 -12.06 8.24
C LEU A 54 -13.14 -13.45 8.61
N ASP A 55 -12.28 -14.45 8.73
CA ASP A 55 -12.70 -15.76 9.21
C ASP A 55 -12.77 -15.84 10.74
N GLU A 56 -13.38 -16.91 11.26
CA GLU A 56 -13.56 -17.14 12.71
C GLU A 56 -12.24 -17.18 13.51
N LYS A 57 -11.10 -17.39 12.84
CA LYS A 57 -9.76 -17.42 13.45
C LYS A 57 -9.05 -16.07 13.35
N GLY A 58 -9.74 -15.03 12.92
CA GLY A 58 -9.18 -13.69 12.72
C GLY A 58 -8.26 -13.60 11.51
N ARG A 59 -8.44 -14.46 10.49
CA ARG A 59 -7.59 -14.44 9.29
C ARG A 59 -8.30 -13.79 8.11
N ILE A 60 -7.52 -13.14 7.26
CA ILE A 60 -7.99 -12.49 6.04
C ILE A 60 -7.17 -13.00 4.85
N ALA A 61 -7.82 -13.30 3.72
CA ALA A 61 -7.13 -13.70 2.50
C ALA A 61 -6.46 -12.50 1.82
N ILE A 62 -5.15 -12.59 1.57
CA ILE A 62 -4.43 -11.62 0.74
C ILE A 62 -4.47 -12.09 -0.71
N GLN A 63 -5.09 -11.28 -1.58
CA GLN A 63 -5.36 -11.64 -2.95
C GLN A 63 -4.07 -11.94 -3.72
N ILE A 64 -4.13 -12.93 -4.62
CA ILE A 64 -2.95 -13.40 -5.35
C ILE A 64 -2.25 -12.28 -6.14
N ARG A 65 -3.03 -11.30 -6.65
CA ARG A 65 -2.51 -10.11 -7.32
C ARG A 65 -1.62 -9.29 -6.40
N LEU A 66 -2.05 -9.02 -5.17
CA LEU A 66 -1.24 -8.34 -4.17
C LEU A 66 0.00 -9.17 -3.80
N ARG A 67 -0.13 -10.50 -3.63
CA ARG A 67 1.01 -11.37 -3.28
C ARG A 67 2.09 -11.44 -4.37
N ARG A 68 1.71 -11.26 -5.64
CA ARG A 68 2.61 -11.28 -6.80
C ARG A 68 2.95 -9.89 -7.33
N ALA A 69 2.58 -8.84 -6.61
CA ALA A 69 2.69 -7.45 -7.03
C ALA A 69 4.14 -6.92 -7.19
N PHE A 70 5.15 -7.79 -7.06
CA PHE A 70 6.57 -7.47 -7.27
C PHE A 70 7.26 -8.55 -8.12
N GLY A 71 6.48 -9.33 -8.88
CA GLY A 71 6.96 -10.39 -9.76
C GLY A 71 6.99 -11.78 -9.13
N GLU A 72 7.09 -12.81 -9.99
CA GLU A 72 7.02 -14.22 -9.58
C GLU A 72 8.18 -14.69 -8.69
N ASN A 73 9.32 -14.01 -8.76
CA ASN A 73 10.49 -14.32 -7.92
C ASN A 73 10.48 -13.60 -6.57
N ALA A 74 9.50 -12.72 -6.33
CA ALA A 74 9.35 -11.93 -5.11
C ALA A 74 7.94 -12.08 -4.52
N VAL A 75 7.41 -13.31 -4.52
CA VAL A 75 6.10 -13.60 -3.94
C VAL A 75 6.11 -13.27 -2.45
N ILE A 76 5.15 -12.45 -2.04
CA ILE A 76 5.00 -12.03 -0.66
C ILE A 76 4.42 -13.18 0.16
N ASN A 77 5.16 -13.60 1.19
CA ASN A 77 4.77 -14.60 2.18
C ASN A 77 4.77 -14.05 3.62
N ARG A 78 5.19 -12.79 3.80
CA ARG A 78 5.21 -12.08 5.08
C ARG A 78 4.85 -10.61 4.86
N LEU A 79 4.11 -10.04 5.79
CA LEU A 79 3.83 -8.61 5.85
C LEU A 79 4.12 -8.08 7.25
N VAL A 80 4.49 -6.80 7.34
CA VAL A 80 4.53 -6.05 8.58
C VAL A 80 3.23 -5.28 8.71
N LEU A 81 2.41 -5.64 9.69
CA LEU A 81 1.15 -4.98 10.01
C LEU A 81 1.39 -3.85 11.02
N THR A 82 0.72 -2.72 10.88
CA THR A 82 0.67 -1.64 11.87
C THR A 82 -0.66 -0.90 11.82
N TYR A 83 -0.91 -0.02 12.78
CA TYR A 83 -2.08 0.86 12.76
C TYR A 83 -1.97 1.89 11.64
N GLY A 84 -3.10 2.23 11.02
CA GLY A 84 -3.22 3.27 10.00
C GLY A 84 -3.20 4.69 10.55
N PHE A 85 -3.13 5.66 9.65
CA PHE A 85 -3.37 7.07 9.99
C PHE A 85 -4.86 7.34 10.27
N ASP A 86 -5.71 6.64 9.53
CA ASP A 86 -7.13 6.51 9.78
C ASP A 86 -7.44 5.22 10.54
N THR A 87 -8.73 4.95 10.78
CA THR A 87 -9.22 3.74 11.46
C THR A 87 -9.12 2.50 10.56
N CYS A 88 -7.89 2.15 10.18
CA CYS A 88 -7.52 1.05 9.31
C CYS A 88 -6.20 0.39 9.78
N ILE A 89 -5.84 -0.73 9.16
CA ILE A 89 -4.55 -1.40 9.37
C ILE A 89 -3.70 -1.17 8.13
N MET A 90 -2.46 -0.73 8.29
CA MET A 90 -1.48 -0.71 7.20
C MET A 90 -0.67 -2.01 7.20
N ALA A 91 -0.36 -2.54 6.02
CA ALA A 91 0.48 -3.70 5.83
C ALA A 91 1.55 -3.41 4.78
N PHE A 92 2.80 -3.74 5.10
CA PHE A 92 3.96 -3.45 4.26
C PHE A 92 4.75 -4.72 3.95
N ARG A 93 5.47 -4.75 2.82
CA ARG A 93 6.64 -5.63 2.70
C ARG A 93 7.71 -5.16 3.67
N GLU A 94 8.56 -6.08 4.14
CA GLU A 94 9.64 -5.76 5.08
C GLU A 94 10.54 -4.62 4.58
N GLU A 95 10.92 -4.67 3.29
CA GLU A 95 11.73 -3.64 2.63
C GLU A 95 11.07 -2.25 2.66
N GLU A 96 9.75 -2.19 2.40
CA GLU A 96 8.99 -0.94 2.37
C GLU A 96 8.72 -0.41 3.79
N TRP A 97 8.50 -1.30 4.77
CA TRP A 97 8.42 -0.92 6.17
C TRP A 97 9.74 -0.31 6.66
N GLY A 98 10.87 -0.95 6.34
CA GLY A 98 12.20 -0.44 6.69
C GLY A 98 12.46 0.94 6.11
N ARG A 99 12.09 1.15 4.82
CA ARG A 99 12.17 2.45 4.15
C ARG A 99 11.27 3.50 4.79
N PHE A 100 10.02 3.16 5.06
CA PHE A 100 9.08 4.05 5.71
C PHE A 100 9.58 4.50 7.10
N VAL A 101 10.12 3.57 7.90
CA VAL A 101 10.70 3.89 9.21
C VAL A 101 11.91 4.81 9.06
N SER A 102 12.87 4.46 8.20
CA SER A 102 14.13 5.22 8.07
C SER A 102 13.94 6.61 7.48
N GLU A 103 13.03 6.76 6.51
CA GLU A 103 12.82 8.01 5.78
C GLU A 103 11.74 8.90 6.39
N LYS A 104 10.74 8.32 7.06
CA LYS A 104 9.55 9.07 7.53
C LYS A 104 9.42 9.15 9.03
N LEU A 105 9.81 8.12 9.78
CA LEU A 105 9.60 8.09 11.24
C LEU A 105 10.84 8.51 12.04
N VAL A 106 12.00 7.93 11.74
CA VAL A 106 13.26 8.25 12.43
C VAL A 106 13.65 9.73 12.32
N PRO A 107 13.47 10.42 11.18
CA PRO A 107 13.85 11.82 11.05
C PRO A 107 12.93 12.79 11.81
N LEU A 108 11.80 12.34 12.35
CA LEU A 108 10.86 13.22 13.03
C LEU A 108 11.49 13.85 14.29
N PRO A 109 11.41 15.19 14.45
CA PRO A 109 11.91 15.87 15.64
C PRO A 109 11.25 15.34 16.92
N GLN A 110 12.05 14.74 17.80
CA GLN A 110 11.58 14.13 19.04
C GLN A 110 11.18 15.16 20.11
N SER A 111 11.54 16.44 19.94
CA SER A 111 11.07 17.53 20.80
C SER A 111 9.56 17.74 20.68
N ASN A 112 8.96 17.48 19.51
CA ASN A 112 7.52 17.61 19.30
C ASN A 112 6.75 16.41 19.90
N PRO A 113 5.84 16.63 20.87
CA PRO A 113 5.04 15.56 21.46
C PRO A 113 4.19 14.77 20.46
N THR A 114 3.65 15.44 19.44
CA THR A 114 2.84 14.82 18.39
C THR A 114 3.65 13.81 17.59
N ASN A 115 4.89 14.15 17.24
CA ASN A 115 5.80 13.24 16.53
C ASN A 115 6.09 11.99 17.36
N ARG A 116 6.34 12.13 18.66
CA ARG A 116 6.56 10.98 19.55
C ARG A 116 5.33 10.07 19.61
N ASN A 117 4.12 10.65 19.60
CA ASN A 117 2.89 9.88 19.59
C ASN A 117 2.72 9.11 18.28
N TRP A 118 3.01 9.72 17.12
CA TRP A 118 3.00 9.04 15.83
C TRP A 118 3.97 7.86 15.78
N VAL A 119 5.22 8.08 16.20
CA VAL A 119 6.24 7.02 16.23
C VAL A 119 5.80 5.87 17.14
N ARG A 120 5.27 6.17 18.34
CA ARG A 120 4.77 5.13 19.26
C ARG A 120 3.58 4.38 18.69
N HIS A 121 2.65 5.07 18.04
CA HIS A 121 1.48 4.47 17.43
C HIS A 121 1.90 3.49 16.33
N LEU A 122 2.68 3.95 15.36
CA LEU A 122 3.07 3.15 14.20
C LEU A 122 4.11 2.07 14.54
N MET A 123 5.19 2.40 15.25
CA MET A 123 6.22 1.41 15.58
C MET A 123 5.78 0.48 16.70
N GLY A 124 5.05 0.98 17.71
CA GLY A 124 4.53 0.15 18.79
C GLY A 124 3.45 -0.83 18.32
N GLY A 125 2.67 -0.45 17.30
CA GLY A 125 1.69 -1.29 16.62
C GLY A 125 2.28 -2.26 15.59
N ALA A 126 3.57 -2.13 15.23
CA ALA A 126 4.17 -2.95 14.18
C ALA A 126 4.30 -4.43 14.58
N ARG A 127 3.84 -5.35 13.74
CA ARG A 127 3.91 -6.80 13.94
C ARG A 127 4.16 -7.51 12.61
N GLU A 128 5.19 -8.34 12.54
CA GLU A 128 5.35 -9.25 11.42
C GLU A 128 4.32 -10.37 11.48
N GLN A 129 3.74 -10.71 10.34
CA GLN A 129 2.82 -11.83 10.18
C GLN A 129 3.13 -12.57 8.90
N GLU A 130 3.23 -13.90 9.01
CA GLU A 130 3.40 -14.80 7.89
C GLU A 130 2.04 -15.16 7.28
N LEU A 131 2.03 -15.35 5.96
CA LEU A 131 0.89 -15.87 5.25
C LEU A 131 0.91 -17.40 5.31
N ASP A 132 -0.26 -18.00 5.54
CA ASP A 132 -0.41 -19.45 5.48
C ASP A 132 -0.31 -19.97 4.03
N ARG A 133 -0.35 -21.30 3.86
CA ARG A 133 -0.28 -21.95 2.54
C ARG A 133 -1.42 -21.51 1.58
N GLN A 134 -2.54 -21.01 2.11
CA GLN A 134 -3.66 -20.52 1.31
C GLN A 134 -3.54 -19.02 1.00
N GLY A 135 -2.51 -18.34 1.51
CA GLY A 135 -2.31 -16.90 1.34
C GLY A 135 -3.13 -16.05 2.31
N ARG A 136 -3.55 -16.60 3.45
CA ARG A 136 -4.23 -15.83 4.49
C ARG A 136 -3.24 -15.35 5.55
N ILE A 137 -3.49 -14.17 6.09
CA ILE A 137 -2.75 -13.58 7.20
C ILE A 137 -3.62 -13.58 8.45
N ILE A 138 -3.07 -13.86 9.63
CA ILE A 138 -3.77 -13.65 10.90
C ILE A 138 -3.61 -12.19 11.32
N ILE A 139 -4.73 -11.54 11.65
CA ILE A 139 -4.72 -10.16 12.14
C ILE A 139 -4.76 -10.20 13.67
N PRO A 140 -3.81 -9.54 14.37
CA PRO A 140 -3.85 -9.48 15.81
C PRO A 140 -5.15 -8.80 16.31
N ALA A 141 -5.69 -9.29 17.42
CA ALA A 141 -6.97 -8.81 17.96
C ALA A 141 -6.97 -7.28 18.21
N SER A 142 -5.86 -6.72 18.67
CA SER A 142 -5.70 -5.27 18.88
C SER A 142 -5.84 -4.45 17.58
N HIS A 143 -5.39 -5.01 16.45
CA HIS A 143 -5.51 -4.35 15.14
C HIS A 143 -6.94 -4.43 14.60
N LEU A 144 -7.61 -5.58 14.80
CA LEU A 144 -9.03 -5.72 14.48
C LEU A 144 -9.89 -4.75 15.30
N GLU A 145 -9.62 -4.64 16.60
CA GLU A 145 -10.31 -3.72 17.50
C GLU A 145 -10.09 -2.27 17.07
N PHE A 146 -8.84 -1.87 16.83
CA PHE A 146 -8.50 -0.52 16.36
C PHE A 146 -9.22 -0.16 15.06
N ALA A 147 -9.19 -1.05 14.05
CA ALA A 147 -9.77 -0.80 12.74
C ALA A 147 -11.29 -1.01 12.67
N GLY A 148 -11.91 -1.49 13.77
CA GLY A 148 -13.34 -1.79 13.81
C GLY A 148 -13.78 -2.98 12.96
N ILE A 149 -12.84 -3.85 12.54
CA ILE A 149 -13.14 -4.96 11.64
C ILE A 149 -13.83 -6.08 12.42
N ARG A 150 -15.04 -6.46 11.97
CA ARG A 150 -15.82 -7.56 12.55
C ARG A 150 -16.13 -8.70 11.59
N ASN A 151 -16.33 -8.40 10.31
CA ASN A 151 -16.63 -9.42 9.30
C ASN A 151 -16.22 -8.98 7.89
N GLU A 152 -16.90 -7.97 7.34
CA GLU A 152 -16.62 -7.43 6.00
C GLU A 152 -15.34 -6.61 6.00
N VAL A 153 -14.45 -6.90 5.06
CA VAL A 153 -13.15 -6.26 4.92
C VAL A 153 -13.00 -5.66 3.54
N THR A 154 -12.46 -4.45 3.47
CA THR A 154 -11.93 -3.89 2.23
C THR A 154 -10.41 -3.77 2.33
N ILE A 155 -9.71 -4.29 1.32
CA ILE A 155 -8.27 -4.19 1.16
C ILE A 155 -7.96 -3.27 -0.01
N LEU A 156 -7.11 -2.27 0.22
CA LEU A 156 -6.62 -1.34 -0.78
C LEU A 156 -5.13 -1.55 -1.01
N GLY A 157 -4.70 -1.75 -2.24
CA GLY A 157 -3.31 -1.64 -2.63
C GLY A 157 -2.96 -0.19 -2.98
N LEU A 158 -2.03 0.40 -2.25
CA LEU A 158 -1.64 1.82 -2.36
C LEU A 158 -0.14 1.95 -2.56
N ASN A 159 0.34 1.45 -3.70
CA ASN A 159 1.74 1.47 -4.12
C ASN A 159 2.69 0.73 -3.16
N ASP A 160 3.18 1.40 -2.12
CA ASP A 160 4.19 0.90 -1.18
C ASP A 160 3.60 0.07 -0.04
N ARG A 161 2.28 0.18 0.18
CA ARG A 161 1.56 -0.49 1.25
C ARG A 161 0.21 -1.02 0.81
N ILE A 162 -0.37 -1.81 1.70
CA ILE A 162 -1.76 -2.22 1.69
C ILE A 162 -2.45 -1.54 2.87
N GLU A 163 -3.70 -1.15 2.70
CA GLU A 163 -4.58 -0.80 3.81
C GLU A 163 -5.72 -1.80 3.93
N ILE A 164 -6.06 -2.17 5.15
CA ILE A 164 -7.10 -3.14 5.49
C ILE A 164 -8.11 -2.44 6.38
N TRP A 165 -9.35 -2.40 5.93
CA TRP A 165 -10.42 -1.60 6.50
C TRP A 165 -11.60 -2.48 6.87
N ALA A 166 -12.38 -2.06 7.87
CA ALA A 166 -13.77 -2.46 7.93
C ALA A 166 -14.50 -1.80 6.75
N THR A 167 -15.26 -2.57 5.98
CA THR A 167 -15.87 -2.06 4.74
C THR A 167 -16.74 -0.83 4.97
N ASP A 168 -17.57 -0.87 6.01
CA ASP A 168 -18.44 0.24 6.41
C ASP A 168 -17.66 1.50 6.84
N ASN A 169 -16.47 1.33 7.41
CA ASN A 169 -15.58 2.45 7.70
C ASN A 169 -15.05 3.05 6.40
N TYR A 170 -14.51 2.24 5.49
CA TYR A 170 -13.93 2.73 4.24
C TYR A 170 -14.94 3.45 3.34
N GLU A 171 -16.18 3.00 3.26
CA GLU A 171 -17.22 3.69 2.47
C GLU A 171 -17.43 5.15 2.92
N ARG A 172 -17.15 5.48 4.19
CA ARG A 172 -17.21 6.88 4.68
C ARG A 172 -16.02 7.74 4.25
N TYR A 173 -14.92 7.12 3.86
CA TYR A 173 -13.71 7.79 3.38
C TYR A 173 -13.66 7.88 1.85
N ARG A 174 -14.62 7.26 1.14
CA ARG A 174 -14.69 7.39 -0.30
C ARG A 174 -14.97 8.84 -0.68
N PRO A 175 -14.22 9.40 -1.64
CA PRO A 175 -14.50 10.73 -2.14
C PRO A 175 -15.87 10.75 -2.82
N ASP A 176 -16.63 11.81 -2.57
CA ASP A 176 -17.84 12.08 -3.32
C ASP A 176 -17.51 12.52 -4.76
N GLN A 177 -18.54 12.60 -5.60
CA GLN A 177 -18.37 12.96 -7.00
C GLN A 177 -17.79 14.38 -7.17
N ASP A 178 -18.12 15.30 -6.26
CA ASP A 178 -17.63 16.67 -6.32
C ASP A 178 -16.13 16.73 -6.03
N SER A 179 -15.66 15.97 -5.05
CA SER A 179 -14.24 15.81 -4.72
C SER A 179 -13.46 15.17 -5.87
N LEU A 180 -14.04 14.15 -6.53
CA LEU A 180 -13.44 13.52 -7.71
C LEU A 180 -13.35 14.50 -8.89
N ASN A 181 -14.37 15.32 -9.12
CA ASN A 181 -14.36 16.33 -10.17
C ASN A 181 -13.33 17.43 -9.90
N ALA A 182 -13.20 17.87 -8.64
CA ALA A 182 -12.17 18.82 -8.25
C ALA A 182 -10.75 18.26 -8.51
N LEU A 183 -10.52 17.00 -8.14
CA LEU A 183 -9.25 16.32 -8.43
C LEU A 183 -8.98 16.22 -9.93
N ALA A 184 -9.98 15.87 -10.75
CA ALA A 184 -9.82 15.83 -12.20
C ALA A 184 -9.41 17.20 -12.76
N GLY A 185 -10.03 18.27 -12.26
CA GLY A 185 -9.65 19.65 -12.58
C GLY A 185 -8.20 19.98 -12.23
N ASP A 186 -7.75 19.62 -11.02
CA ASP A 186 -6.36 19.83 -10.56
C ASP A 186 -5.33 19.03 -11.38
N LEU A 187 -5.73 17.83 -11.84
CA LEU A 187 -4.90 16.97 -12.69
C LEU A 187 -4.95 17.34 -14.18
N GLY A 188 -5.87 18.24 -14.58
CA GLY A 188 -6.05 18.69 -15.95
C GLY A 188 -6.59 17.61 -16.90
N ILE A 189 -7.42 16.69 -16.40
CA ILE A 189 -8.08 15.61 -17.19
C ILE A 189 -9.59 15.77 -17.29
#